data_AF-A0A6N8JK51-F1
#
_entry.id   AF-A0A6N8JK51-F1
#
_cell.length_a   1.000
_cell.length_b   1.000
_cell.length_c   1.000
_cell.angle_alpha   90.00
_cell.angle_beta   90.00
_cell.angle_gamma   90.00
#
_symmetry.space_group_name_H-M   'P 1'
#
loop_
_entity.id
_entity.type
_entity.pdbx_description
1 polymer ?
#
loop_
_entity_poly.entity_id
_entity_poly.type
_entity_poly.pdbx_seq_one_letter_code
_entity_poly.pdbx_strand_id
1 'polypeptide(L)' 'MANSNVTIRIDDELKKQADEMFDELGMSFTTAVNVFVKQALREGALPFEVTLHPRGRTAYDYATEDLPAK' A
#
# COMPACT_ATOMS: atom_id res chain seq x y z
N MET A 1 -13.13 -25.51 7.58
CA MET A 1 -12.75 -24.56 6.52
C MET A 1 -11.42 -25.02 5.94
N ALA A 2 -11.28 -25.05 4.61
CA ALA A 2 -10.00 -25.38 3.99
C ALA A 2 -8.99 -24.27 4.30
N ASN A 3 -7.76 -24.64 4.68
CA ASN A 3 -6.67 -23.69 4.86
C ASN A 3 -5.69 -23.86 3.69
N SER A 4 -5.35 -22.75 3.04
CA SER A 4 -4.39 -22.72 1.94
C SER A 4 -3.12 -22.08 2.43
N ASN A 5 -1.99 -22.78 2.30
CA ASN A 5 -0.68 -22.23 2.66
C ASN A 5 -0.15 -21.37 1.51
N VAL A 6 0.27 -20.15 1.83
CA VAL A 6 0.86 -19.19 0.88
C VAL A 6 2.26 -18.83 1.35
N THR A 7 3.25 -19.04 0.49
CA THR A 7 4.64 -18.63 0.75
C THR A 7 4.97 -17.41 -0.11
N ILE A 8 5.34 -16.32 0.53
CA ILE A 8 5.70 -15.04 -0.12
C ILE A 8 7.16 -14.75 0.19
N ARG A 9 7.94 -14.40 -0.84
CA ARG A 9 9.30 -13.89 -0.66
C ARG A 9 9.21 -12.38 -0.47
N ILE A 10 9.76 -11.91 0.63
CA ILE A 10 9.83 -10.50 1.01
C ILE A 10 11.22 -10.26 1.57
N ASP A 11 11.72 -9.04 1.42
CA ASP A 11 12.95 -8.61 2.08
C ASP A 11 12.76 -8.62 3.61
N ASP A 12 13.79 -9.07 4.33
CA ASP A 12 13.72 -9.24 5.79
C ASP A 12 13.52 -7.91 6.52
N GLU A 13 14.15 -6.84 6.04
CA GLU A 13 14.01 -5.51 6.63
C GLU A 13 12.61 -4.95 6.37
N LEU A 14 12.13 -5.09 5.14
CA LEU A 14 10.77 -4.68 4.77
C LEU A 14 9.71 -5.42 5.60
N LYS A 15 9.88 -6.73 5.80
CA LYS A 15 8.99 -7.55 6.63
C LYS A 15 8.99 -7.06 8.07
N LYS A 16 10.17 -6.77 8.63
CA LYS A 16 10.29 -6.27 10.00
C LYS A 16 9.58 -4.92 10.18
N GLN A 17 9.79 -3.98 9.25
CA GLN A 17 9.09 -2.69 9.27
C GLN A 17 7.57 -2.86 9.18
N ALA A 18 7.10 -3.78 8.33
CA ALA A 18 5.68 -4.06 8.19
C ALA A 18 5.09 -4.67 9.47
N ASP A 19 5.77 -5.64 10.11
CA ASP A 19 5.32 -6.23 11.37
C ASP A 19 5.22 -5.17 12.48
N GLU A 20 6.23 -4.33 12.66
CA GLU A 20 6.21 -3.27 13.68
C GLU A 20 5.02 -2.31 13.47
N MET A 21 4.79 -1.88 12.23
CA MET A 21 3.67 -1.01 11.88
C MET A 21 2.31 -1.70 12.10
N PHE A 22 2.15 -2.96 11.71
CA PHE A 22 0.88 -3.68 11.87
C PHE A 22 0.60 -4.03 13.33
N ASP A 23 1.63 -4.34 14.12
CA ASP A 23 1.52 -4.57 15.56
C ASP A 23 1.05 -3.31 16.30
N GLU A 24 1.52 -2.12 15.91
CA GLU A 24 1.00 -0.83 16.41
C GLU A 24 -0.49 -0.63 16.08
N LEU A 25 -0.96 -1.17 14.94
CA LEU A 25 -2.37 -1.18 14.54
C LEU A 25 -3.18 -2.31 15.21
N GLY A 26 -2.53 -3.17 16.02
CA GLY A 26 -3.16 -4.29 16.71
C GLY A 26 -3.48 -5.49 15.82
N MET A 27 -2.74 -5.69 14.73
CA MET A 27 -2.93 -6.84 13.82
C MET A 27 -1.61 -7.46 13.37
N SER A 28 -1.60 -8.76 13.10
CA SER A 28 -0.42 -9.40 12.52
C SER A 28 -0.30 -9.15 11.02
N PHE A 29 0.91 -9.26 10.47
CA PHE A 29 1.14 -9.21 9.02
C PHE A 29 0.23 -10.16 8.23
N THR A 30 0.05 -11.40 8.70
CA THR A 30 -0.87 -12.36 8.08
C THR A 30 -2.31 -11.86 8.06
N THR A 31 -2.75 -11.18 9.12
CA THR A 31 -4.09 -10.57 9.17
C THR A 31 -4.21 -9.43 8.17
N ALA A 32 -3.20 -8.57 8.08
CA ALA A 32 -3.14 -7.48 7.12
C ALA A 32 -3.19 -7.98 5.68
N VAL A 33 -2.43 -9.03 5.33
CA VAL A 33 -2.48 -9.66 3.99
C VAL A 33 -3.87 -10.21 3.69
N ASN A 34 -4.53 -10.85 4.66
CA ASN A 34 -5.89 -11.34 4.47
C ASN A 34 -6.89 -10.19 4.25
N VAL A 35 -6.75 -9.07 4.95
CA VAL A 35 -7.57 -7.88 4.76
C VAL A 35 -7.34 -7.28 3.38
N PHE A 36 -6.07 -7.17 2.95
CA PHE A 36 -5.69 -6.70 1.62
C PHE A 36 -6.37 -7.51 0.52
N VAL A 37 -6.27 -8.85 0.57
CA VAL A 37 -6.89 -9.72 -0.44
C VAL A 37 -8.42 -9.58 -0.43
N LYS A 38 -9.05 -9.53 0.75
CA LYS A 38 -10.51 -9.33 0.85
C LYS A 38 -10.95 -8.00 0.26
N GLN A 39 -10.19 -6.92 0.50
CA GLN A 39 -10.49 -5.62 -0.05
C GLN A 39 -10.35 -5.61 -1.57
N ALA A 40 -9.26 -6.21 -2.10
CA ALA A 40 -9.05 -6.32 -3.53
C ALA A 40 -10.18 -7.07 -4.24
N LEU A 41 -10.63 -8.18 -3.65
CA LEU A 41 -11.76 -8.97 -4.16
C LEU A 41 -13.09 -8.20 -4.09
N ARG A 42 -13.30 -7.39 -3.04
CA ARG A 42 -14.51 -6.59 -2.87
C ARG A 42 -14.63 -5.48 -3.92
N GLU A 43 -13.52 -4.84 -4.25
CA GLU A 43 -13.48 -3.71 -5.21
C GLU A 43 -13.27 -4.16 -6.65
N GLY A 44 -12.78 -5.39 -6.87
CA GLY A 44 -12.39 -5.87 -8.19
C GLY A 44 -11.15 -5.15 -8.74
N ALA A 45 -10.36 -4.53 -7.87
CA ALA A 45 -9.18 -3.74 -8.19
C ALA A 45 -8.14 -3.85 -7.06
N LEU A 46 -6.94 -3.29 -7.26
CA LEU A 46 -6.00 -3.16 -6.16
C LEU A 46 -6.54 -2.13 -5.14
N PRO A 47 -6.48 -2.41 -3.83
CA PRO A 47 -7.00 -1.55 -2.77
C PRO A 47 -6.08 -0.35 -2.48
N PHE A 48 -5.27 0.03 -3.47
CA PHE A 48 -4.46 1.23 -3.51
C PHE A 48 -4.23 1.60 -4.98
N GLU A 49 -4.02 2.89 -5.24
CA GLU A 49 -3.70 3.38 -6.57
C GLU A 49 -2.25 3.05 -6.93
N VAL A 50 -2.06 2.33 -8.04
CA VAL A 50 -0.72 2.06 -8.59
C VAL A 50 -0.39 3.17 -9.57
N THR A 51 0.49 4.07 -9.16
CA THR A 51 0.95 5.20 -9.97
C THR A 51 2.45 5.40 -9.78
N LEU A 52 3.14 5.81 -10.85
CA LEU A 52 4.54 6.27 -10.77
C LEU A 52 4.66 7.60 -10.01
N HIS A 53 3.53 8.32 -9.84
CA HIS A 53 3.44 9.62 -9.20
C HIS A 53 2.47 9.52 -8.01
N PRO A 54 2.93 9.05 -6.84
CA PRO A 54 2.09 8.94 -5.66
C PRO A 54 1.47 10.30 -5.30
N ARG A 55 0.14 10.34 -5.19
CA ARG A 55 -0.62 11.54 -4.80
C ARG A 55 -0.36 11.85 -3.33
N GLY A 56 0.71 12.60 -3.13
CA GLY A 56 1.29 12.99 -1.84
C GLY A 56 2.38 14.05 -2.01
N ARG A 57 2.99 14.12 -3.21
CA ARG A 57 3.52 15.37 -3.76
C ARG A 57 2.39 16.02 -4.54
N THR A 58 1.91 17.16 -4.07
CA THR A 58 0.75 17.82 -4.64
C THR A 58 1.00 18.13 -6.11
N ALA A 59 0.01 17.86 -6.96
CA ALA A 59 0.03 18.32 -8.36
C ALA A 59 0.17 19.85 -8.50
N TYR A 60 0.05 20.59 -7.39
CA TYR A 60 0.35 22.01 -7.28
C TYR A 60 1.83 22.35 -7.48
N ASP A 61 2.77 21.43 -7.26
CA ASP A 61 4.20 21.71 -7.46
C ASP A 61 4.55 21.89 -8.95
N TYR A 62 3.75 21.33 -9.87
CA TYR A 62 4.00 21.42 -11.31
C TYR A 62 3.30 22.60 -12.00
N ALA A 63 2.43 23.33 -11.30
CA ALA A 63 1.61 24.39 -11.91
C ALA A 63 2.14 25.81 -11.65
N THR A 64 3.22 25.96 -10.88
CA THR A 64 3.78 27.28 -10.50
C THR A 64 5.05 27.69 -11.26
N GLU A 65 5.66 26.81 -12.06
CA GLU A 65 6.88 27.17 -12.81
C GLU A 65 6.61 27.70 -14.24
N ASP A 66 5.39 27.54 -14.78
CA ASP A 66 5.07 27.87 -16.19
C ASP A 66 3.98 28.95 -16.36
N LEU A 67 3.82 29.84 -15.38
CA LEU A 67 3.12 31.11 -15.62
C LEU A 67 4.14 32.13 -16.14
N PRO A 68 4.09 32.52 -17.43
CA PRO A 68 4.85 33.67 -17.87
C PRO A 68 4.38 34.87 -17.04
N ALA A 69 5.30 35.45 -16.28
CA ALA A 69 5.08 36.69 -15.58
C ALA A 69 4.50 37.71 -16.57
N LYS A 70 3.30 38.21 -16.26
CA LYS A 70 2.79 39.43 -16.89
C LYS A 70 3.69 40.61 -16.54
#